data_AF-K2D0H1-F1
#
_entry.id   AF-K2D0H1-F1
#
_cell.length_a   1.000
_cell.length_b   1.000
_cell.length_c   1.000
_cell.angle_alpha   90.00
_cell.angle_beta   90.00
_cell.angle_gamma   90.00
#
_symmetry.space_group_name_H-M   'P 1'
#
loop_
_entity.id
_entity.type
_entity.pdbx_description
1 polymer ?
#
loop_
_entity_poly.entity_id
_entity_poly.type
_entity_poly.pdbx_seq_one_letter_code
_entity_poly.pdbx_strand_id
1 'polypeptide(L)' 'VALAVAEAKVIAHRAGLFASQELFEVVGSRGTRASLGYDRFWRNVRTHTLHDPLDYKLQTLGRWALNGELPQPALYG' A
#
# COMPACT_ATOMS: atom_id res chain seq x y z
N VAL A 1 -16.50 10.08 -3.27
CA VAL A 1 -15.41 10.02 -2.25
C VAL A 1 -14.87 8.61 -2.06
N ALA A 2 -15.72 7.59 -1.86
CA ALA A 2 -15.26 6.21 -1.60
C ALA A 2 -14.29 5.64 -2.66
N LEU A 3 -14.56 5.87 -3.95
CA LEU A 3 -13.70 5.42 -5.04
C LEU A 3 -12.29 6.05 -4.97
N ALA A 4 -12.22 7.37 -4.87
CA ALA A 4 -10.96 8.11 -4.76
C ALA A 4 -10.14 7.68 -3.52
N VAL A 5 -10.81 7.37 -2.40
CA VAL A 5 -10.14 6.83 -1.20
C VAL A 5 -9.58 5.43 -1.45
N ALA A 6 -10.32 4.56 -2.16
CA ALA A 6 -9.84 3.23 -2.52
C ALA A 6 -8.64 3.29 -3.47
N GLU A 7 -8.69 4.16 -4.49
CA GLU A 7 -7.58 4.41 -5.41
C GLU A 7 -6.35 4.94 -4.68
N ALA A 8 -6.53 5.98 -3.85
CA ALA A 8 -5.45 6.55 -3.05
C ALA A 8 -4.81 5.50 -2.13
N LYS A 9 -5.62 4.65 -1.48
CA LYS A 9 -5.11 3.56 -0.64
C LYS A 9 -4.27 2.58 -1.44
N VAL A 10 -4.73 2.18 -2.63
CA VAL A 10 -3.98 1.25 -3.50
C VAL A 10 -2.62 1.83 -3.90
N ILE A 11 -2.59 3.10 -4.28
CA ILE A 11 -1.37 3.80 -4.68
C ILE A 11 -0.43 3.94 -3.48
N ALA A 12 -0.94 4.39 -2.32
CA ALA A 12 -0.15 4.59 -1.11
C ALA A 12 0.48 3.29 -0.61
N HIS A 13 -0.27 2.18 -0.63
CA HIS A 13 0.22 0.84 -0.30
C HIS A 13 1.43 0.45 -1.15
N ARG A 14 1.29 0.54 -2.48
CA ARG A 14 2.32 0.14 -3.44
C ARG A 14 3.54 1.05 -3.34
N ALA A 15 3.31 2.36 -3.32
CA ALA A 15 4.37 3.35 -3.22
C ALA A 15 5.15 3.24 -1.91
N GLY A 16 4.46 3.04 -0.79
CA GLY A 16 5.09 2.89 0.53
C GLY A 16 5.97 1.64 0.61
N LEU A 17 5.48 0.49 0.14
CA LEU A 17 6.26 -0.74 0.10
C LEU A 17 7.50 -0.58 -0.80
N PHE A 18 7.30 -0.08 -2.03
CA PHE A 18 8.38 0.14 -2.98
C PHE A 18 9.44 1.10 -2.42
N ALA A 19 9.05 2.30 -2.00
CA ALA A 19 10.00 3.30 -1.52
C ALA A 19 10.79 2.83 -0.29
N SER A 20 10.13 2.12 0.64
CA SER A 20 10.80 1.61 1.85
C SER A 20 11.80 0.48 1.55
N GLN A 21 11.59 -0.27 0.47
CA GLN A 21 12.48 -1.34 0.04
C GLN A 21 13.65 -0.77 -0.79
N GLU A 22 13.34 0.01 -1.83
CA GLU A 22 14.31 0.56 -2.77
C GLU A 22 15.21 1.63 -2.13
N LEU A 23 14.85 2.17 -0.97
CA LEU A 23 15.71 3.06 -0.18
C LEU A 23 17.14 2.50 -0.04
N PHE A 24 17.28 1.18 0.14
CA PHE A 24 18.57 0.53 0.36
C PHE A 24 19.49 0.53 -0.86
N GLU A 25 18.94 0.60 -2.08
CA GLU A 25 19.73 0.76 -3.31
C GLU A 25 20.43 2.13 -3.34
N VAL A 26 19.81 3.16 -2.77
CA VAL A 26 20.34 4.53 -2.75
C VAL A 26 21.31 4.74 -1.59
N VAL A 27 20.97 4.27 -0.39
CA VAL A 27 21.83 4.48 0.80
C VAL A 27 23.00 3.49 0.88
N GLY A 28 22.93 2.40 0.12
CA GLY A 28 23.93 1.34 0.06
C GLY A 28 24.08 0.58 1.38
N SER A 29 25.10 -0.27 1.45
CA SER A 29 25.33 -1.19 2.58
C SER A 29 25.48 -0.49 3.94
N ARG A 30 25.96 0.76 3.97
CA ARG A 30 26.08 1.53 5.23
C ARG A 30 24.71 1.90 5.83
N GLY A 31 23.66 1.94 5.02
CA GLY A 31 22.30 2.21 5.45
C GLY A 31 21.67 1.09 6.28
N THR A 32 22.25 -0.10 6.33
CA THR A 32 21.71 -1.25 7.09
C THR A 32 22.11 -1.25 8.57
N ARG A 33 22.86 -0.24 9.03
CA ARG A 33 23.24 -0.12 10.44
C ARG A 33 21.98 -0.01 11.32
N ALA A 34 21.87 -0.90 12.31
CA ALA A 34 20.73 -0.95 13.22
C ALA A 34 20.45 0.40 13.92
N SER A 35 21.48 1.22 14.17
CA SER A 35 21.33 2.54 14.78
C SER A 35 20.59 3.56 13.90
N LEU A 36 20.56 3.38 12.58
CA LEU A 36 19.78 4.22 11.66
C LEU A 36 18.29 3.81 11.65
N GLY A 37 18.05 2.51 11.79
CA GLY A 37 16.72 1.91 11.89
C GLY A 37 15.85 2.18 10.65
N TYR A 38 16.41 2.24 9.45
CA TYR A 38 15.66 2.49 8.21
C TYR A 38 14.71 1.34 7.84
N ASP A 39 15.03 0.11 8.25
CA ASP A 39 14.19 -1.06 8.12
C ASP A 39 12.83 -0.91 8.83
N ARG A 40 12.72 -0.01 9.82
CA ARG A 40 11.46 0.27 10.53
C ARG A 40 10.35 0.72 9.60
N PHE A 41 10.68 1.47 8.54
CA PHE A 41 9.70 1.97 7.59
C PHE A 41 9.08 0.82 6.78
N TRP A 42 9.91 -0.08 6.27
CA TRP A 42 9.45 -1.27 5.56
C TRP A 42 8.63 -2.18 6.48
N ARG A 43 9.09 -2.43 7.71
CA ARG A 43 8.36 -3.25 8.69
C ARG A 43 6.99 -2.66 9.00
N ASN A 44 6.92 -1.37 9.31
CA ASN A 44 5.66 -0.70 9.65
C ASN A 44 4.69 -0.71 8.48
N VAL A 45 5.14 -0.35 7.28
CA VAL A 45 4.30 -0.39 6.08
C VAL A 45 3.85 -1.83 5.83
N ARG A 46 4.75 -2.82 5.84
CA ARG A 46 4.39 -4.22 5.60
C ARG A 46 3.34 -4.73 6.58
N THR A 47 3.47 -4.41 7.88
CA THR A 47 2.48 -4.79 8.88
C THR A 47 1.13 -4.11 8.64
N HIS A 48 1.12 -2.78 8.48
CA HIS A 48 -0.13 -2.03 8.31
C HIS A 48 -0.87 -2.42 7.02
N THR A 49 -0.12 -2.69 5.97
CA THR A 49 -0.66 -3.02 4.65
C THR A 49 -1.32 -4.40 4.59
N LEU A 50 -1.01 -5.32 5.51
CA LEU A 50 -1.59 -6.67 5.54
C LEU A 50 -2.99 -6.75 6.14
N HIS A 51 -3.39 -5.75 6.94
CA HIS A 51 -4.73 -5.72 7.55
C HIS A 51 -5.84 -5.62 6.49
N ASP A 52 -5.54 -4.98 5.37
CA ASP A 52 -6.50 -4.72 4.29
C ASP A 52 -6.02 -5.35 2.98
N PRO A 53 -6.59 -6.50 2.57
CA PRO A 53 -6.21 -7.13 1.32
C PRO A 53 -6.53 -6.20 0.14
N LEU A 54 -5.49 -5.82 -0.59
CA LEU A 54 -5.56 -4.97 -1.78
C LEU A 54 -6.43 -5.56 -2.88
N ASP A 55 -6.47 -6.89 -2.98
CA ASP A 55 -7.12 -7.62 -4.08
C ASP A 55 -8.62 -7.32 -4.14
N TYR A 56 -9.30 -7.21 -3.00
CA TYR A 56 -10.73 -6.84 -2.97
C TYR A 56 -10.95 -5.39 -3.42
N LYS A 57 -10.07 -4.47 -3.02
CA LYS A 57 -10.14 -3.07 -3.45
C LYS A 57 -9.89 -2.96 -4.95
N LEU A 58 -8.88 -3.66 -5.48
CA LEU A 58 -8.59 -3.73 -6.91
C LEU A 58 -9.74 -4.35 -7.71
N GLN A 59 -10.36 -5.43 -7.21
CA GLN A 59 -11.53 -6.03 -7.84
C GLN A 59 -12.69 -5.02 -7.94
N THR A 60 -12.95 -4.30 -6.86
CA THR A 60 -14.02 -3.29 -6.81
C THR A 60 -13.74 -2.13 -7.77
N LEU A 61 -12.51 -1.60 -7.77
CA LEU A 61 -12.07 -0.58 -8.72
C LEU A 61 -12.15 -1.08 -10.17
N GLY A 62 -11.78 -2.34 -10.43
CA GLY A 62 -11.87 -2.96 -11.74
C GLY A 62 -13.31 -3.11 -12.23
N ARG A 63 -14.24 -3.55 -11.38
CA ARG A 63 -15.67 -3.61 -11.73
C ARG A 63 -16.24 -2.23 -12.04
N TRP A 64 -15.87 -1.22 -11.26
CA TRP A 64 -16.26 0.15 -11.56
C TRP A 64 -15.68 0.64 -12.90
N ALA A 65 -14.38 0.43 -13.13
CA ALA A 65 -13.71 0.88 -14.35
C ALA A 65 -14.19 0.17 -15.62
N LEU A 66 -14.56 -1.11 -15.52
CA LEU A 66 -15.02 -1.91 -16.67
C LEU A 66 -16.53 -1.82 -16.91
N ASN A 67 -17.34 -1.86 -15.85
CA ASN A 67 -18.80 -2.00 -15.94
C ASN A 67 -19.58 -0.76 -15.47
N GLY A 68 -18.93 0.24 -14.87
CA GLY A 68 -19.59 1.39 -14.25
C GLY A 68 -20.32 1.08 -12.93
N GLU A 69 -20.12 -0.12 -12.37
CA GLU A 69 -20.76 -0.54 -11.12
C GLU A 69 -20.20 0.23 -9.93
N LEU A 70 -21.05 0.96 -9.19
CA LEU A 70 -20.62 1.66 -7.99
C LEU A 70 -20.24 0.67 -6.87
N PRO A 71 -19.20 0.97 -6.07
CA PRO A 71 -18.85 0.16 -4.91
C PRO A 71 -20.03 0.02 -3.96
N GLN A 72 -20.42 -1.21 -3.64
CA GLN A 72 -21.36 -1.44 -2.54
C GLN A 72 -20.65 -1.07 -1.23
N PRO A 73 -21.33 -0.41 -0.27
CA PRO A 73 -20.77 -0.16 1.05
C PRO A 73 -20.58 -1.49 1.78
N ALA A 74 -19.46 -2.16 1.53
CA ALA A 74 -19.00 -3.27 2.32
C ALA A 74 -18.33 -2.72 3.57
N LEU A 75 -18.84 -3.13 4.74
CA LEU A 75 -18.17 -2.96 6.02
C LEU A 75 -16.89 -3.80 6.00
N TYR A 76 -15.78 -3.19 5.60
CA TYR A 76 -14.46 -3.70 5.90
C TYR A 76 -14.11 -3.12 7.27
N GLY A 77 -14.18 -3.98 8.31
CA GLY A 77 -13.78 -3.68 9.67
C GLY A 77 -12.30 -3.37 9.79
#